data_AF-A0A7J6G7P8-F1
#
_entry.id   AF-A0A7J6G7P8-F1
#
_cell.length_a   1.000
_cell.length_b   1.000
_cell.length_c   1.000
_cell.angle_alpha   90.00
_cell.angle_beta   90.00
_cell.angle_gamma   90.00
#
_symmetry.space_group_name_H-M   'P 1'
#
loop_
_entity.id
_entity.type
_entity.pdbx_description
1 polymer ?
#
loop_
_entity_poly.entity_id
_entity_poly.type
_entity_poly.pdbx_seq_one_letter_code
_entity_poly.pdbx_strand_id
1 'polypeptide(L)'
;MAGPKQCQVCNEAVSKYKCPSCLTPYCSLICFKKHKEIPCSKPAASQQNQKEKIPCSMPVASQQNLKETAGPLIQSRVERPLVLTEPTKVLERLQLEALVSSSEICNVLKDENIQKLICDIDNSSDPEKELDKAMESEMFCAFTDKILSTVNQ
;
A
#
# COMPACT_ATOMS: atom_id res chain seq x y z
N MET A 1 34.78 2.37 -5.86
CA MET A 1 33.97 2.32 -7.10
C MET A 1 33.36 0.92 -7.19
N ALA A 2 32.09 0.73 -6.82
CA ALA A 2 31.45 -0.59 -6.91
C ALA A 2 31.04 -0.88 -8.37
N GLY A 3 31.52 -1.98 -8.94
CA GLY A 3 31.24 -2.37 -10.33
C GLY A 3 29.77 -2.70 -10.61
N PRO A 4 29.39 -2.88 -11.88
CA PRO A 4 28.02 -3.22 -12.27
C PRO A 4 27.61 -4.54 -11.61
N LYS A 5 26.53 -4.52 -10.82
CA LYS A 5 26.00 -5.74 -10.20
C LYS A 5 25.31 -6.60 -11.26
N GLN A 6 25.40 -7.92 -11.17
CA GLN A 6 24.63 -8.83 -12.02
C GLN A 6 23.17 -8.93 -11.54
N CYS A 7 22.28 -9.30 -12.45
CA CYS A 7 20.89 -9.59 -12.16
C CYS A 7 20.80 -10.81 -11.23
N GLN A 8 20.22 -10.67 -10.04
CA GLN A 8 20.05 -11.78 -9.10
C GLN A 8 18.85 -12.68 -9.41
N VAL A 9 18.10 -12.37 -10.48
CA VAL A 9 16.94 -13.18 -10.92
C VAL A 9 17.36 -14.21 -11.98
N CYS A 10 18.09 -13.79 -13.00
CA CYS A 10 18.57 -14.70 -14.06
C CYS A 10 20.07 -15.01 -13.97
N ASN A 11 20.87 -14.24 -13.24
CA ASN A 11 22.33 -14.38 -13.14
C ASN A 11 23.11 -14.34 -14.48
N GLU A 12 22.44 -14.02 -15.59
CA GLU A 12 23.02 -14.03 -16.94
C GLU A 12 23.41 -12.62 -17.43
N ALA A 13 22.68 -11.59 -16.99
CA ALA A 13 22.82 -10.23 -17.48
C ALA A 13 23.21 -9.25 -16.37
N VAL A 14 23.86 -8.14 -16.74
CA VAL A 14 24.12 -7.02 -15.83
C VAL A 14 22.79 -6.39 -15.39
N SER A 15 22.70 -6.04 -14.10
CA SER A 15 21.53 -5.37 -13.56
C SER A 15 21.46 -3.92 -14.02
N LYS A 16 20.27 -3.54 -14.49
CA LYS A 16 19.96 -2.17 -14.91
C LYS A 16 19.08 -1.45 -13.88
N TYR A 17 18.37 -2.21 -13.05
CA TYR A 17 17.39 -1.70 -12.10
C TYR A 17 17.48 -2.45 -10.76
N LYS A 18 16.76 -1.96 -9.74
CA LYS A 18 16.65 -2.58 -8.41
C LYS A 18 15.20 -2.64 -7.96
N CYS A 19 14.82 -3.68 -7.22
CA CYS A 19 13.48 -3.80 -6.67
C CYS A 19 13.25 -2.76 -5.55
N PRO A 20 12.13 -2.00 -5.52
CA PRO A 20 11.86 -1.03 -4.47
C PRO A 20 11.61 -1.69 -3.09
N SER A 21 11.19 -2.95 -3.06
CA SER A 21 10.83 -3.66 -1.82
C SER A 21 12.04 -4.30 -1.12
N CYS A 22 12.93 -4.94 -1.88
CA CYS A 22 14.06 -5.70 -1.33
C CYS A 22 15.43 -5.29 -1.88
N LEU A 23 15.49 -4.31 -2.78
CA LEU A 23 16.71 -3.80 -3.44
C LEU A 23 17.48 -4.82 -4.29
N THR A 24 16.89 -6.00 -4.53
CA THR A 24 17.46 -7.03 -5.42
C THR A 24 17.68 -6.45 -6.82
N PRO A 25 18.93 -6.50 -7.34
CA PRO A 25 19.27 -6.01 -8.67
C PRO A 25 18.74 -6.93 -9.77
N TYR A 26 18.16 -6.35 -10.83
CA TYR A 26 17.61 -7.10 -11.96
C TYR A 26 17.92 -6.45 -13.31
N CYS A 27 17.89 -7.22 -14.40
CA CYS A 27 18.23 -6.74 -15.75
C CYS A 27 17.05 -6.17 -16.54
N SER A 28 15.83 -6.70 -16.37
CA SER A 28 14.66 -6.35 -17.18
C SER A 28 13.33 -6.52 -16.45
N LEU A 29 12.25 -6.00 -17.05
CA LEU A 29 10.88 -6.17 -16.55
C LEU A 29 10.46 -7.64 -16.43
N ILE A 30 11.01 -8.53 -17.27
CA ILE A 30 10.76 -9.97 -17.20
C ILE A 30 11.31 -10.52 -15.86
N CYS A 31 12.52 -10.11 -15.49
CA CYS A 31 13.11 -10.48 -14.20
C CYS A 31 12.37 -9.82 -13.02
N PHE A 32 11.86 -8.60 -13.19
CA PHE A 32 11.04 -7.95 -12.16
C PHE A 32 9.74 -8.71 -11.87
N LYS A 33 9.03 -9.16 -12.92
CA LYS A 33 7.79 -9.95 -12.77
C LYS A 33 8.05 -11.28 -12.06
N LYS A 34 9.03 -12.06 -12.54
CA LYS A 34 9.45 -13.32 -11.89
C LYS A 34 9.86 -13.13 -10.43
N HIS A 35 10.49 -12.00 -10.13
CA HIS A 35 10.91 -11.68 -8.77
C HIS A 35 9.74 -11.29 -7.84
N LYS A 36 8.69 -10.63 -8.36
CA LYS A 36 7.52 -10.18 -7.56
C LYS A 36 6.46 -11.28 -7.38
N GLU A 37 6.49 -12.35 -8.17
CA GLU A 37 5.64 -13.54 -7.98
C GLU A 37 5.88 -14.21 -6.62
N ILE A 38 7.08 -14.07 -6.06
CA ILE A 38 7.40 -14.46 -4.68
C ILE A 38 7.44 -13.17 -3.85
N PRO A 39 6.66 -13.06 -2.75
CA PRO A 39 6.70 -11.87 -1.91
C PRO A 39 8.11 -11.67 -1.35
N CYS A 40 8.80 -10.63 -1.82
CA CYS A 40 10.14 -10.29 -1.37
C CYS A 40 10.09 -9.25 -0.25
N SER A 41 10.64 -9.59 0.91
CA SER A 41 10.75 -8.68 2.04
C SER A 41 12.08 -7.93 2.01
N LYS A 42 12.08 -6.72 2.57
CA LYS A 42 13.27 -5.89 2.73
C LYS A 42 14.33 -6.67 3.53
N PRO A 43 15.54 -6.92 2.99
CA PRO A 43 16.55 -7.63 3.76
C PRO A 43 16.96 -6.76 4.95
N ALA A 44 16.77 -7.27 6.17
CA ALA A 44 17.56 -6.82 7.30
C ALA A 44 19.03 -6.99 6.92
N ALA A 45 19.85 -5.97 7.11
CA ALA A 45 21.26 -5.98 6.75
C ALA A 45 21.98 -7.14 7.46
N SER A 46 22.07 -8.29 6.80
CA SER A 46 22.86 -9.43 7.24
C SER A 46 23.90 -9.70 6.17
N GLN A 47 25.13 -9.41 6.56
CA GLN A 47 26.34 -9.54 5.77
C GLN A 47 26.59 -11.03 5.49
N GLN A 48 26.78 -11.38 4.21
CA GLN A 48 27.41 -12.65 3.87
C GLN A 48 28.92 -12.52 4.06
N ASN A 49 29.52 -13.32 4.95
CA ASN A 49 30.77 -14.02 4.62
C ASN A 49 31.07 -15.14 5.61
N GLN A 50 31.23 -16.36 5.10
CA GLN A 50 31.86 -17.47 5.82
C GLN A 50 33.38 -17.28 5.78
N LYS A 51 34.05 -17.22 6.94
CA LYS A 51 35.37 -17.85 7.13
C LYS A 51 35.68 -18.00 8.62
N GLU A 52 36.04 -19.21 9.01
CA GLU A 52 36.48 -19.60 10.36
C GLU A 52 37.61 -18.72 10.91
N LYS A 53 37.50 -18.34 12.20
CA LYS A 53 38.44 -18.53 13.33
C LYS A 53 38.23 -17.46 14.43
N ILE A 54 38.16 -17.93 15.67
CA ILE A 54 37.78 -17.32 16.98
C ILE A 54 39.02 -16.61 17.63
N PRO A 55 39.00 -15.92 18.82
CA PRO A 55 38.01 -15.15 19.59
C PRO A 55 38.47 -13.69 19.94
N CYS A 56 37.58 -12.86 20.53
CA CYS A 56 37.70 -12.33 21.92
C CYS A 56 36.89 -11.03 22.19
N SER A 57 36.26 -11.01 23.37
CA SER A 57 35.95 -9.85 24.25
C SER A 57 34.71 -8.96 24.00
N MET A 58 33.65 -9.26 24.78
CA MET A 58 32.69 -8.31 25.37
C MET A 58 33.43 -7.21 26.18
N PRO A 59 32.89 -5.99 26.45
CA PRO A 59 31.70 -5.73 27.30
C PRO A 59 30.89 -4.48 26.83
N VAL A 60 29.81 -3.94 27.41
CA VAL A 60 28.83 -4.21 28.48
C VAL A 60 27.68 -3.20 28.29
N ALA A 61 26.47 -3.62 28.71
CA ALA A 61 25.26 -2.89 29.10
C ALA A 61 25.09 -1.38 28.81
N SER A 62 23.89 -0.98 28.37
CA SER A 62 23.02 -0.22 29.27
C SER A 62 21.56 -0.26 28.85
N GLN A 63 20.71 -0.27 29.87
CA GLN A 63 19.27 -0.51 29.87
C GLN A 63 18.52 0.80 29.59
N GLN A 64 17.33 0.71 28.97
CA GLN A 64 16.12 1.38 29.48
C GLN A 64 14.86 0.86 28.76
N ASN A 65 13.96 0.33 29.59
CA ASN A 65 12.60 -0.15 29.35
C ASN A 65 11.69 1.03 28.94
N LEU A 66 10.57 0.77 28.23
CA LEU A 66 9.20 1.28 28.49
C LEU A 66 8.25 0.92 27.31
N LYS A 67 7.57 -0.23 27.47
CA LYS A 67 6.12 -0.54 27.33
C LYS A 67 5.17 0.21 26.38
N GLU A 68 4.15 -0.57 25.96
CA GLU A 68 2.83 -0.24 25.36
C GLU A 68 2.79 -0.04 23.83
N THR A 69 1.77 -0.47 23.06
CA THR A 69 0.57 -1.30 23.21
C THR A 69 0.01 -1.48 21.78
N ALA A 70 -0.63 -2.63 21.53
CA ALA A 70 -1.57 -2.99 20.46
C ALA A 70 -1.78 -2.09 19.20
N GLY A 71 -1.76 -2.74 18.02
CA GLY A 71 -2.34 -2.19 16.77
C GLY A 71 -2.38 -3.22 15.62
N PRO A 72 -3.56 -3.65 15.11
CA PRO A 72 -3.70 -4.93 14.39
C PRO A 72 -3.57 -4.89 12.85
N LEU A 73 -3.16 -6.04 12.32
CA LEU A 73 -3.53 -6.68 11.03
C LEU A 73 -3.52 -5.82 9.75
N ILE A 74 -2.46 -5.97 8.96
CA ILE A 74 -2.50 -5.66 7.52
C ILE A 74 -3.41 -6.68 6.84
N GLN A 75 -4.66 -6.28 6.64
CA GLN A 75 -5.66 -7.06 5.94
C GLN A 75 -5.29 -7.12 4.46
N SER A 76 -5.21 -8.35 3.96
CA SER A 76 -4.98 -8.70 2.56
C SER A 76 -5.91 -7.92 1.64
N ARG A 77 -5.36 -6.93 0.92
CA ARG A 77 -6.08 -6.19 -0.13
C ARG A 77 -6.40 -7.15 -1.26
N VAL A 78 -7.66 -7.52 -1.41
CA VAL A 78 -8.15 -8.21 -2.61
C VAL A 78 -7.97 -7.23 -3.76
N GLU A 79 -7.10 -7.55 -4.72
CA GLU A 79 -6.90 -6.73 -5.92
C GLU A 79 -8.21 -6.72 -6.72
N ARG A 80 -9.02 -5.67 -6.53
CA ARG A 80 -10.18 -5.38 -7.37
C ARG A 80 -9.69 -5.22 -8.82
N PRO A 81 -10.17 -6.01 -9.79
CA PRO A 81 -9.80 -5.83 -11.18
C PRO A 81 -10.17 -4.42 -11.64
N LEU A 82 -9.16 -3.60 -11.97
CA LEU A 82 -9.34 -2.22 -12.46
C LEU A 82 -9.78 -2.17 -13.93
N VAL A 83 -10.31 -3.27 -14.48
CA VAL A 83 -10.78 -3.33 -15.87
C VAL A 83 -12.28 -3.08 -15.87
N LEU A 84 -12.65 -1.81 -15.80
CA LEU A 84 -14.00 -1.36 -16.14
C LEU A 84 -14.06 -1.20 -17.66
N THR A 85 -14.82 -2.05 -18.33
CA THR A 85 -15.04 -2.00 -19.79
C THR A 85 -15.84 -0.78 -20.24
N GLU A 86 -16.49 -0.06 -19.31
CA GLU A 86 -17.35 1.08 -19.61
C GLU A 86 -16.77 2.39 -19.04
N PRO A 87 -16.44 3.39 -19.89
CA PRO A 87 -15.86 4.67 -19.49
C PRO A 87 -16.67 5.47 -18.46
N THR A 88 -17.97 5.19 -18.35
CA THR A 88 -18.95 5.99 -17.60
C THR A 88 -18.90 5.83 -16.08
N LYS A 89 -18.06 4.93 -15.55
CA LYS A 89 -18.00 4.65 -14.10
C LYS A 89 -16.87 5.39 -13.36
N VAL A 90 -16.06 6.20 -14.06
CA VAL A 90 -14.93 6.92 -13.47
C VAL A 90 -15.19 8.43 -13.50
N LEU A 91 -15.00 9.10 -12.37
CA LEU A 91 -15.15 10.55 -12.28
C LEU A 91 -14.06 11.27 -13.10
N GLU A 92 -14.46 12.34 -13.79
CA GLU A 92 -13.53 13.21 -14.51
C GLU A 92 -12.70 14.07 -13.57
N ARG A 93 -11.56 14.57 -14.06
CA ARG A 93 -10.67 15.44 -13.27
C ARG A 93 -11.39 16.66 -12.70
N LEU A 94 -12.26 17.29 -13.48
CA LEU A 94 -13.01 18.49 -13.04
C LEU A 94 -13.97 18.16 -11.89
N GLN A 95 -14.62 16.99 -11.92
CA GLN A 95 -15.50 16.54 -10.84
C GLN A 95 -14.70 16.28 -9.56
N LEU A 96 -13.53 15.65 -9.66
CA LEU A 96 -12.64 15.46 -8.51
C LEU A 96 -12.16 16.79 -7.93
N GLU A 97 -11.85 17.77 -8.78
CA GLU A 97 -11.45 19.12 -8.36
C GLU A 97 -12.59 19.87 -7.67
N ALA A 98 -13.83 19.71 -8.14
CA ALA A 98 -15.02 20.23 -7.48
C ALA A 98 -15.23 19.61 -6.09
N LEU A 99 -15.00 18.30 -5.94
CA LEU A 99 -15.08 17.61 -4.65
C LEU A 99 -14.03 18.11 -3.65
N VAL A 100 -12.79 18.33 -4.09
CA VAL A 100 -11.71 18.87 -3.23
C VAL A 100 -11.97 20.33 -2.84
N SER A 101 -12.62 21.10 -3.70
CA SER A 101 -12.97 22.49 -3.43
C SER A 101 -14.14 22.63 -2.46
N SER A 102 -14.96 21.58 -2.29
CA SER A 102 -16.10 21.56 -1.39
C SER A 102 -15.67 21.36 0.06
N SER A 103 -15.61 22.46 0.82
CA SER A 103 -15.26 22.42 2.24
C SER A 103 -16.23 21.56 3.06
N GLU A 104 -17.50 21.47 2.68
CA GLU A 104 -18.49 20.62 3.33
C GLU A 104 -18.11 19.13 3.21
N ILE A 105 -17.81 18.68 1.99
CA ILE A 105 -17.39 17.29 1.73
C ILE A 105 -16.08 16.99 2.47
N CYS A 106 -15.09 17.87 2.37
CA CYS A 106 -13.83 17.70 3.10
C CYS A 106 -14.00 17.69 4.61
N ASN A 107 -14.97 18.42 5.16
CA ASN A 107 -15.24 18.42 6.60
C ASN A 107 -15.92 17.13 7.04
N VAL A 108 -16.87 16.60 6.26
CA VAL A 108 -17.50 15.30 6.55
C VAL A 108 -16.48 14.16 6.45
N LEU A 109 -15.54 14.24 5.51
CA LEU A 109 -14.42 13.28 5.42
C LEU A 109 -13.47 13.29 6.60
N LYS A 110 -13.48 14.31 7.47
CA LYS A 110 -12.69 14.30 8.72
C LYS A 110 -13.34 13.45 9.81
N ASP A 111 -14.59 13.05 9.64
CA ASP A 111 -15.27 12.18 10.60
C ASP A 111 -14.75 10.74 10.50
N GLU A 112 -14.35 10.18 11.64
CA GLU A 112 -13.78 8.83 11.73
C GLU A 112 -14.77 7.74 11.33
N ASN A 113 -16.08 7.94 11.56
CA ASN A 113 -17.08 6.94 11.18
C ASN A 113 -17.25 6.90 9.66
N ILE A 114 -17.28 8.07 9.02
CA ILE A 114 -17.32 8.16 7.55
C ILE A 114 -16.07 7.53 6.94
N GLN A 115 -14.88 7.86 7.45
CA GLN A 115 -13.63 7.23 6.97
C GLN A 115 -13.66 5.72 7.15
N LYS A 116 -14.16 5.23 8.28
CA LYS A 116 -14.27 3.80 8.55
C LYS A 116 -15.22 3.12 7.57
N LEU A 117 -16.41 3.69 7.33
CA LEU A 117 -17.37 3.15 6.35
C LEU A 117 -16.75 3.09 4.95
N ILE A 118 -16.05 4.14 4.51
CA ILE A 118 -15.35 4.17 3.23
C ILE A 118 -14.27 3.08 3.17
N CYS A 119 -13.48 2.93 4.24
CA CYS A 119 -12.45 1.89 4.33
C CYS A 119 -13.05 0.49 4.31
N ASP A 120 -14.15 0.27 5.02
CA ASP A 120 -14.83 -1.02 5.06
C ASP A 120 -15.34 -1.41 3.66
N ILE A 121 -15.92 -0.46 2.91
CA ILE A 121 -16.35 -0.66 1.52
C ILE A 121 -15.16 -0.93 0.58
N ASP A 122 -14.07 -0.16 0.67
CA ASP A 122 -12.91 -0.32 -0.24
C ASP A 122 -12.18 -1.65 -0.02
N ASN A 123 -12.12 -2.11 1.24
CA ASN A 123 -11.41 -3.33 1.61
C ASN A 123 -12.32 -4.58 1.62
N SER A 124 -13.63 -4.44 1.43
CA SER A 124 -14.56 -5.56 1.44
C SER A 124 -14.36 -6.50 0.26
N SER A 125 -14.56 -7.80 0.52
CA SER A 125 -14.70 -8.82 -0.54
C SER A 125 -15.98 -8.64 -1.36
N ASP A 126 -17.00 -7.99 -0.78
CA ASP A 126 -18.28 -7.67 -1.39
C ASP A 126 -18.62 -6.19 -1.12
N PRO A 127 -18.16 -5.28 -1.98
CA PRO A 127 -18.31 -3.83 -1.77
C PRO A 127 -19.73 -3.33 -1.99
N GLU A 128 -20.53 -4.02 -2.81
CA GLU A 128 -21.92 -3.64 -3.08
C GLU A 128 -22.77 -3.83 -1.82
N LYS A 129 -22.62 -4.98 -1.16
CA LYS A 129 -23.30 -5.25 0.10
C LYS A 129 -22.89 -4.30 1.24
N GLU A 130 -21.60 -3.98 1.38
CA GLU A 130 -21.16 -3.03 2.42
C GLU A 130 -21.59 -1.60 2.09
N LEU A 131 -21.71 -1.24 0.80
CA LEU A 131 -22.28 0.04 0.40
C LEU A 131 -23.76 0.12 0.80
N ASP A 132 -24.57 -0.90 0.51
CA ASP A 132 -25.99 -0.92 0.88
C ASP A 132 -26.18 -0.72 2.39
N LYS A 133 -25.36 -1.40 3.19
CA LYS A 133 -25.35 -1.24 4.65
C LYS A 133 -24.89 0.16 5.09
N ALA A 134 -23.89 0.73 4.43
CA ALA A 134 -23.44 2.09 4.74
C ALA A 134 -24.52 3.14 4.41
N MET A 135 -25.34 2.91 3.38
CA MET A 135 -26.46 3.77 3.01
C MET A 135 -27.59 3.79 4.07
N GLU A 136 -27.63 2.82 5.00
CA GLU A 136 -28.54 2.87 6.16
C GLU A 136 -28.13 3.96 7.18
N SER A 137 -26.91 4.47 7.12
CA SER A 137 -26.44 5.57 7.96
C SER A 137 -26.88 6.92 7.39
N GLU A 138 -27.65 7.69 8.17
CA GLU A 138 -28.08 9.05 7.78
C GLU A 138 -26.89 9.97 7.44
N MET A 139 -25.79 9.85 8.18
CA MET A 139 -24.59 10.65 7.97
C MET A 139 -23.89 10.30 6.65
N PHE A 140 -23.82 9.01 6.33
CA PHE A 140 -23.20 8.54 5.09
C PHE A 140 -24.09 8.83 3.87
N CYS A 141 -25.41 8.69 4.02
CA CYS A 141 -26.38 9.04 2.99
C CYS A 141 -26.32 10.54 2.64
N ALA A 142 -26.35 11.42 3.65
CA ALA A 142 -26.21 12.86 3.44
C ALA A 142 -24.86 13.23 2.79
N PHE A 143 -23.79 12.52 3.15
CA PHE A 143 -22.47 12.65 2.54
C PHE A 143 -22.47 12.26 1.06
N THR A 144 -23.04 11.10 0.70
CA THR A 144 -23.11 10.63 -0.69
C THR A 144 -23.98 11.54 -1.53
N ASP A 145 -25.10 12.03 -1.00
CA ASP A 145 -25.98 12.98 -1.69
C ASP A 145 -25.25 14.29 -2.00
N LYS A 146 -24.42 14.76 -1.07
CA LYS A 146 -23.60 15.95 -1.29
C LYS A 146 -22.54 15.74 -2.37
N ILE A 147 -21.89 14.58 -2.39
CA ILE A 147 -20.97 14.20 -3.47
C ILE A 147 -21.71 14.20 -4.81
N LEU A 148 -22.86 13.51 -4.89
CA LEU A 148 -23.68 13.43 -6.09
C LEU A 148 -24.14 14.82 -6.57
N SER A 149 -24.54 15.70 -5.66
CA SER A 149 -24.89 17.08 -6.00
C SER A 149 -23.72 17.90 -6.53
N THR A 150 -22.48 17.58 -6.14
CA THR A 150 -21.28 18.31 -6.55
C THR A 150 -20.73 17.82 -7.88
N VAL A 151 -20.79 16.51 -8.14
CA VAL A 151 -20.30 15.94 -9.41
C VAL A 151 -21.27 16.11 -10.57
N ASN A 152 -22.55 16.34 -10.29
CA ASN A 152 -23.61 16.55 -11.28
C ASN A 152 -23.95 18.04 -11.51
N GLN A 153 -23.16 18.96 -10.96
CA GLN A 153 -23.20 20.39 -11.30
C GLN A 153 -22.44 20.68 -12.58
#